data_AF-A0A3A0A551-F1
#
_entry.id   AF-A0A3A0A551-F1
#
_cell.length_a   1.000
_cell.length_b   1.000
_cell.length_c   1.000
_cell.angle_alpha   90.00
_cell.angle_beta   90.00
_cell.angle_gamma   90.00
#
_symmetry.space_group_name_H-M   'P 1'
#
loop_
_entity.id
_entity.type
_entity.pdbx_description
1 polymer ?
#
loop_
_entity_poly.entity_id
_entity_poly.type
_entity_poly.pdbx_seq_one_letter_code
_entity_poly.pdbx_strand_id
1 'polypeptide(L)'
;MVTAKTVKSLAERLTKAEQLVADGAVLPVAGLSGYAVVRNGDGSSMYLVRFEQSHEHCTCPDYQQRQKQAGLPCKHIMAAQLALGSTPQSPATVAADPVTPELVERGVKLLVKAA
;
A
#
# COMPACT_ATOMS: atom_id res chain seq x y z
N MET A 1 -13.51 16.94 17.41
CA MET A 1 -12.70 17.95 16.68
C MET A 1 -11.28 17.43 16.56
N VAL A 2 -10.71 17.37 15.36
CA VAL A 2 -9.31 16.97 15.17
C VAL A 2 -8.41 18.08 15.71
N THR A 3 -7.46 17.74 16.58
CA THR A 3 -6.54 18.72 17.20
C THR A 3 -5.18 18.71 16.52
N ALA A 4 -4.42 19.80 16.61
CA ALA A 4 -3.05 19.86 16.10
C ALA A 4 -2.14 18.76 16.71
N LYS A 5 -2.36 18.42 17.98
CA LYS A 5 -1.64 17.31 18.65
C LYS A 5 -1.96 15.96 18.01
N THR A 6 -3.23 15.72 17.68
CA THR A 6 -3.66 14.50 16.97
C THR A 6 -3.01 14.41 15.60
N VAL A 7 -3.01 15.53 14.84
CA VAL A 7 -2.38 15.60 13.52
C VAL A 7 -0.89 15.29 13.61
N LYS A 8 -0.16 15.93 14.54
CA LYS A 8 1.27 15.66 14.74
C LYS A 8 1.55 14.19 15.08
N SER A 9 0.77 13.61 15.99
CA SER A 9 0.94 12.19 16.36
C SER A 9 0.68 11.24 15.18
N LEU A 10 -0.30 11.56 14.33
CA LEU A 10 -0.58 10.77 13.12
C LEU A 10 0.55 10.90 12.10
N ALA A 11 1.08 12.10 11.88
CA ALA A 11 2.23 12.33 11.00
C ALA A 11 3.45 11.51 11.44
N GLU A 12 3.78 11.53 12.74
CA GLU A 12 4.89 10.73 13.29
C GLU A 12 4.70 9.21 13.09
N ARG A 13 3.44 8.72 13.11
CA ARG A 13 3.13 7.32 12.83
C ARG A 13 3.23 7.00 11.35
N LEU A 14 2.80 7.92 10.49
CA LEU A 14 2.90 7.78 9.05
C LEU A 14 4.36 7.65 8.63
N THR A 15 5.25 8.50 9.14
CA THR A 15 6.70 8.40 8.87
C THR A 15 7.26 7.02 9.27
N LYS A 16 6.84 6.48 10.41
CA LYS A 16 7.24 5.12 10.83
C LYS A 16 6.64 4.04 9.93
N ALA A 17 5.46 4.25 9.40
CA ALA A 17 4.83 3.33 8.45
C ALA A 17 5.58 3.31 7.12
N GLU A 18 5.94 4.48 6.60
CA GLU A 18 6.77 4.63 5.40
C GLU A 18 8.12 3.92 5.55
N GLN A 19 8.77 4.04 6.72
CA GLN A 19 10.01 3.31 6.99
C GLN A 19 9.81 1.79 6.92
N LEU A 20 8.73 1.25 7.50
CA LEU A 20 8.43 -0.19 7.43
C LEU A 20 8.23 -0.66 5.98
N VAL A 21 7.65 0.19 5.12
CA VAL A 21 7.51 -0.11 3.69
C VAL A 21 8.87 -0.09 3.00
N ALA A 22 9.69 0.93 3.26
CA ALA A 22 11.04 1.06 2.70
C ALA A 22 11.95 -0.11 3.09
N ASP A 23 11.81 -0.63 4.31
CA ASP A 23 12.56 -1.77 4.84
C ASP A 23 12.05 -3.13 4.30
N GLY A 24 11.02 -3.14 3.44
CA GLY A 24 10.41 -4.36 2.94
C GLY A 24 9.76 -5.21 4.06
N ALA A 25 9.32 -4.56 5.14
CA ALA A 25 8.81 -5.25 6.32
C ALA A 25 7.33 -5.67 6.20
N VAL A 26 6.66 -5.31 5.10
CA VAL A 26 5.27 -5.65 4.81
C VAL A 26 5.22 -6.86 3.88
N LEU A 27 4.64 -7.95 4.36
CA LEU A 27 4.53 -9.22 3.65
C LEU A 27 3.05 -9.53 3.38
N PRO A 28 2.62 -9.69 2.12
CA PRO A 28 1.24 -10.07 1.83
C PRO A 28 0.96 -11.50 2.31
N VAL A 29 -0.27 -11.77 2.74
CA VAL A 29 -0.69 -13.13 3.09
C VAL A 29 -1.21 -13.84 1.83
N ALA A 30 -0.55 -14.93 1.42
CA ALA A 30 -0.93 -15.68 0.24
C ALA A 30 -2.38 -16.19 0.34
N GLY A 31 -3.18 -15.93 -0.70
CA GLY A 31 -4.58 -16.34 -0.77
C GLY A 31 -5.56 -15.51 0.08
N LEU A 32 -5.10 -14.47 0.79
CA LEU A 32 -5.97 -13.59 1.58
C LEU A 32 -5.75 -12.12 1.21
N SER A 33 -6.63 -11.58 0.36
CA SER A 33 -6.67 -10.14 0.05
C SER A 33 -7.00 -9.32 1.30
N GLY A 34 -6.44 -8.12 1.42
CA GLY A 34 -6.72 -7.25 2.56
C GLY A 34 -6.01 -7.65 3.86
N TYR A 35 -5.14 -8.68 3.83
CA TYR A 35 -4.31 -9.11 4.94
C TYR A 35 -2.82 -9.02 4.63
N ALA A 36 -2.06 -8.61 5.64
CA ALA A 36 -0.60 -8.56 5.62
C ALA A 36 -0.03 -9.01 6.95
N VAL A 37 1.19 -9.55 6.91
CA VAL A 37 2.06 -9.67 8.07
C VAL A 37 3.07 -8.55 8.00
N VAL A 38 3.15 -7.75 9.07
CA VAL A 38 4.15 -6.67 9.17
C VAL A 38 5.18 -7.06 10.23
N ARG A 39 6.44 -7.14 9.82
CA ARG A 39 7.57 -7.34 10.71
C ARG A 39 7.90 -6.00 11.39
N ASN A 40 8.11 -6.01 12.70
CA ASN A 40 8.56 -4.81 13.40
C ASN A 40 9.99 -4.45 12.95
N GLY A 41 10.38 -3.17 13.04
CA GLY A 41 11.67 -2.69 12.52
C GLY A 41 12.90 -3.34 13.15
N ASP A 42 12.77 -3.91 14.36
CA ASP A 42 13.81 -4.67 15.06
C ASP A 42 13.86 -6.17 14.69
N GLY A 43 12.93 -6.64 13.84
CA GLY A 43 12.80 -8.04 13.44
C GLY A 43 12.27 -8.97 14.53
N SER A 44 11.99 -8.49 15.74
CA SER A 44 11.66 -9.34 16.91
C SER A 44 10.24 -9.89 16.89
N SER A 45 9.34 -9.22 16.18
CA SER A 45 7.91 -9.50 16.22
C SER A 45 7.29 -9.36 14.84
N MET A 46 6.25 -10.15 14.59
CA MET A 46 5.43 -10.08 13.40
C MET A 46 3.97 -9.90 13.82
N TYR A 47 3.25 -9.01 13.14
CA TYR A 47 1.85 -8.72 13.46
C TYR A 47 0.97 -8.96 12.24
N LEU A 48 -0.16 -9.65 12.46
CA LEU A 48 -1.19 -9.81 11.46
C LEU A 48 -2.02 -8.52 11.38
N VAL A 49 -2.20 -8.04 10.17
CA VAL A 49 -2.88 -6.79 9.84
C VAL A 49 -3.98 -7.10 8.84
N ARG A 50 -5.20 -6.70 9.16
CA ARG A 50 -6.30 -6.53 8.21
C ARG A 50 -6.41 -5.04 7.91
N PHE A 51 -6.25 -4.65 6.65
CA PHE A 51 -6.14 -3.24 6.24
C PHE A 51 -7.26 -2.77 5.30
N GLU A 52 -8.30 -3.60 5.13
CA GLU A 52 -9.53 -3.20 4.44
C GLU A 52 -10.22 -2.06 5.20
N GLN A 53 -10.60 -0.99 4.47
CA GLN A 53 -11.12 0.27 5.01
C GLN A 53 -12.32 0.09 5.97
N SER A 54 -13.13 -0.95 5.79
CA SER A 54 -14.32 -1.23 6.60
C SER A 54 -14.05 -2.10 7.84
N HIS A 55 -12.88 -2.74 7.94
CA HIS A 55 -12.57 -3.69 9.00
C HIS A 55 -11.09 -3.69 9.38
N GLU A 56 -10.55 -2.51 9.68
CA GLU A 56 -9.15 -2.40 10.09
C GLU A 56 -8.88 -3.12 11.43
N HIS A 57 -7.84 -3.94 11.44
CA HIS A 57 -7.42 -4.65 12.64
C HIS A 57 -5.93 -4.95 12.61
N CYS A 58 -5.26 -4.80 13.76
CA CYS A 58 -3.86 -5.19 13.91
C CYS A 58 -3.66 -5.93 15.23
N THR A 59 -2.83 -6.98 15.22
CA THR A 59 -2.50 -7.73 16.45
C THR A 59 -1.41 -7.09 17.30
N CYS A 60 -0.88 -5.91 16.92
CA CYS A 60 0.18 -5.27 17.70
C CYS A 60 -0.35 -4.73 19.04
N PRO A 61 0.48 -4.75 20.10
CA PRO A 61 0.05 -4.29 21.44
C PRO A 61 -0.45 -2.85 21.46
N ASP A 62 0.17 -1.96 20.68
CA ASP A 62 -0.25 -0.56 20.57
C ASP A 62 -1.69 -0.43 20.04
N TYR A 63 -2.06 -1.21 19.02
CA TYR A 63 -3.42 -1.19 18.49
C TYR A 63 -4.42 -1.77 19.49
N GLN A 64 -4.10 -2.95 20.04
CA GLN A 64 -4.99 -3.67 20.97
C GLN A 64 -5.28 -2.87 22.25
N GLN A 65 -4.29 -2.15 22.77
CA GLN A 65 -4.40 -1.46 24.05
C GLN A 65 -4.76 0.02 23.93
N ARG A 66 -4.36 0.69 22.85
CA ARG A 66 -4.49 2.16 22.73
C ARG A 66 -5.28 2.59 21.51
N GLN A 67 -4.85 2.17 20.32
CA GLN A 67 -5.33 2.81 19.10
C GLN A 67 -6.76 2.40 18.71
N LYS A 68 -7.13 1.14 19.01
CA LYS A 68 -8.50 0.66 18.80
C LYS A 68 -9.53 1.48 19.58
N GLN A 69 -9.24 1.80 20.85
CA GLN A 69 -10.13 2.59 21.70
C GLN A 69 -10.14 4.08 21.29
N ALA A 70 -9.00 4.58 20.82
CA ALA A 70 -8.88 5.96 20.34
C ALA A 70 -9.48 6.17 18.94
N GLY A 71 -9.89 5.11 18.24
CA GLY A 71 -10.35 5.19 16.85
C GLY A 71 -9.27 5.68 15.88
N LEU A 72 -7.99 5.39 16.18
CA LEU A 72 -6.86 5.81 15.36
C LEU A 72 -6.18 4.58 14.75
N PRO A 73 -5.62 4.68 13.53
CA PRO A 73 -4.81 3.61 12.96
C PRO A 73 -3.44 3.51 13.65
N CYS A 74 -2.91 2.29 13.73
CA CYS A 74 -1.53 2.06 14.12
C CYS A 74 -0.62 2.09 12.87
N LYS A 75 0.70 2.26 13.09
CA LYS A 75 1.68 2.31 11.99
C LYS A 75 1.66 1.10 11.06
N HIS A 76 1.30 -0.09 11.55
CA HIS A 76 1.29 -1.32 10.74
C HIS A 76 0.10 -1.35 9.76
N ILE A 77 -1.05 -0.80 10.16
CA ILE A 77 -2.21 -0.67 9.26
C ILE A 77 -1.87 0.30 8.13
N MET A 78 -1.33 1.48 8.48
CA MET A 78 -0.88 2.45 7.49
C MET A 78 0.17 1.85 6.55
N ALA A 79 1.15 1.10 7.07
CA ALA A 79 2.19 0.48 6.25
C ALA A 79 1.60 -0.55 5.27
N ALA A 80 0.66 -1.37 5.72
CA ALA A 80 -0.03 -2.33 4.87
C ALA A 80 -0.88 -1.63 3.79
N GLN A 81 -1.56 -0.53 4.14
CA GLN A 81 -2.31 0.28 3.16
C GLN A 81 -1.39 0.93 2.12
N LEU A 82 -0.25 1.49 2.53
CA LEU A 82 0.71 2.10 1.61
C LEU A 82 1.33 1.08 0.65
N ALA A 83 1.64 -0.14 1.13
CA ALA A 83 2.29 -1.16 0.33
C ALA A 83 1.32 -1.98 -0.54
N LEU A 84 0.11 -2.26 -0.04
CA LEU A 84 -0.81 -3.25 -0.62
C LEU A 84 -2.25 -2.74 -0.77
N GLY A 85 -2.61 -1.67 -0.08
CA GLY A 85 -3.88 -1.00 -0.30
C GLY A 85 -3.79 -0.27 -1.62
N SER A 86 -4.51 -0.76 -2.63
CA SER A 86 -4.66 -0.08 -3.92
C SER A 86 -4.88 1.42 -3.67
N THR A 87 -3.94 2.24 -4.16
CA THR A 87 -3.96 3.71 -4.12
C THR A 87 -5.37 4.28 -4.25
N PRO A 88 -5.74 5.38 -3.56
CA PRO A 88 -6.70 6.30 -4.16
C PRO A 88 -6.14 6.62 -5.55
N GLN A 89 -6.85 6.25 -6.62
CA GLN A 89 -6.48 6.71 -7.95
C GLN A 89 -6.34 8.24 -7.87
N SER A 90 -5.12 8.73 -8.05
CA SER A 90 -4.97 10.05 -8.64
C SER A 90 -5.68 9.98 -10.01
N PRO A 91 -6.69 10.78 -10.30
CA PRO A 91 -7.22 10.82 -11.65
C PRO A 91 -6.13 11.42 -12.56
N ALA A 92 -5.88 10.74 -13.69
CA ALA A 92 -4.89 11.03 -14.71
C ALA A 92 -3.42 10.74 -14.31
N THR A 93 -2.73 9.80 -14.97
CA THR A 93 -2.49 9.87 -16.42
C THR A 93 -2.56 8.48 -17.04
N VAL A 94 -3.62 8.25 -17.80
CA VAL A 94 -3.57 7.33 -18.94
C VAL A 94 -2.86 8.11 -20.04
N ALA A 95 -1.65 7.70 -20.38
CA ALA A 95 -1.04 7.98 -21.67
C ALA A 95 -0.19 6.76 -22.05
N ALA A 96 -0.84 5.60 -22.14
CA ALA A 96 -0.45 4.65 -23.16
C ALA A 96 -1.08 5.19 -24.45
N ASP A 97 -0.24 5.68 -25.37
CA ASP A 97 -0.67 6.10 -26.70
C ASP A 97 -1.58 5.02 -27.32
N PRO A 98 -2.70 5.38 -27.96
CA PRO A 98 -3.39 4.44 -28.81
C PRO A 98 -2.45 4.10 -29.97
N VAL A 99 -1.98 2.84 -30.01
CA VAL A 99 -1.33 2.30 -31.20
C VAL A 99 -2.34 2.43 -32.34
N THR A 100 -2.13 3.41 -33.22
CA THR A 100 -2.94 3.57 -34.42
C THR A 100 -2.67 2.40 -35.38
N PRO A 101 -3.69 1.91 -36.11
CA PRO A 101 -3.55 0.77 -37.03
C PRO A 101 -2.50 0.99 -38.14
N GLU A 102 -2.09 2.23 -38.39
CA GLU A 102 -1.08 2.59 -39.39
C GLU A 102 0.33 2.04 -39.07
N LEU A 103 0.67 1.85 -37.78
CA LEU A 103 1.96 1.29 -37.36
C LEU A 103 2.05 -0.23 -37.56
N VAL A 104 0.91 -0.93 -37.52
CA VAL A 104 0.85 -2.38 -37.77
C VAL A 104 1.08 -2.67 -39.25
N GLU A 105 0.49 -1.87 -40.15
CA GLU A 105 0.67 -2.06 -41.60
C GLU A 105 2.10 -1.78 -42.08
N ARG A 106 2.80 -0.81 -41.46
CA ARG A 106 4.22 -0.54 -41.77
C ARG A 106 5.16 -1.65 -41.29
N GLY A 107 4.84 -2.33 -40.18
CA GLY A 107 5.60 -3.47 -39.68
C GLY A 107 5.52 -4.71 -40.60
N VAL A 108 4.32 -5.00 -41.14
CA VAL A 108 4.11 -6.13 -42.04
C VAL A 108 4.78 -5.89 -43.40
N LYS A 109 4.76 -4.66 -43.93
CA LYS A 109 5.39 -4.33 -45.23
C LYS A 109 6.91 -4.44 -45.22
N LEU A 110 7.57 -4.27 -44.07
CA LEU A 110 9.02 -4.38 -43.97
C LEU A 110 9.49 -5.85 -44.00
N LEU A 111 8.70 -6.77 -43.45
CA LEU A 111 9.00 -8.21 -43.41
C LEU A 111 8.82 -8.89 -44.76
N VAL A 112 7.88 -8.44 -45.61
CA VAL A 112 7.64 -9.03 -46.94
C VAL A 112 8.66 -8.59 -47.99
N LYS A 113 9.38 -7.49 -47.79
CA LYS A 113 10.43 -7.02 -48.72
C LYS A 113 11.81 -7.65 -48.49
N ALA A 114 11.97 -8.42 -47.42
CA ALA A 114 13.22 -9.08 -47.05
C ALA A 114 13.23 -10.60 -47.33
N ALA A 115 12.22 -11.10 -48.05
CA ALA A 115 12.10 -12.50 -48.50
C ALA A 115 12.20 -12.58 -50.03
#